data_AF-A0A0Q9KM01-F1
#
_entry.id   AF-A0A0Q9KM01-F1
#
_cell.length_a   1.000
_cell.length_b   1.000
_cell.length_c   1.000
_cell.angle_alpha   90.00
_cell.angle_beta   90.00
_cell.angle_gamma   90.00
#
_symmetry.space_group_name_H-M   'P 1'
#
loop_
_entity.id
_entity.type
_entity.pdbx_description
1 polymer ?
#
loop_
_entity_poly.entity_id
_entity_poly.type
_entity_poly.pdbx_seq_one_letter_code
_entity_poly.pdbx_strand_id
1 'polypeptide(L)'
;MPDAEVDDERDAVVDAAHRCLDLLVRTAVIDETGPTWPSWQLGADGRPVGVVAGRRSLYDGDAGVVWALTHLGAALNRPDAVELAASGSDSLLRARPSGEGTPEGMLVGEAGVDLLVRVGGSVAQRWADGSDLTDGLGGILLSLARVRRDEEHAAAIVAELRHRSRVEAWGRSWPDPRLGGDPGRPLCGLAHGASGVVWALAEAAAIWPRLAAAALDLAGEALAWEASWSDPARGGWPDLREGDVTWPDLWCHGAAGAGAVRLRLLELAAGGLEVPWSLDTTRAEAEMAVQRCGQAMSRAGGLAAERGVDAVPGGWTLCHGAGGTSGTVALAADVFGVPEHRERALSAAASFVRSAPVDPEDWPCGLQGADGDVSLLNGVAGTAMVLADLALPGSVPSLVLLGLGGTR
;
A
#
# COMPACT_ATOMS: atom_id res chain seq x y z
N MET A 1 -12.91 -10.12 31.89
CA MET A 1 -14.00 -10.16 30.89
C MET A 1 -13.60 -9.42 29.62
N PRO A 2 -13.17 -8.14 29.66
CA PRO A 2 -12.68 -7.46 28.44
C PRO A 2 -11.49 -8.18 27.79
N ASP A 3 -10.53 -8.64 28.59
CA ASP A 3 -9.35 -9.36 28.04
C ASP A 3 -9.72 -10.67 27.30
N ALA A 4 -10.76 -11.37 27.76
CA ALA A 4 -11.20 -12.62 27.14
C ALA A 4 -11.94 -12.40 25.81
N GLU A 5 -12.62 -11.25 25.66
CA GLU A 5 -13.29 -10.87 24.41
C GLU A 5 -12.27 -10.43 23.36
N VAL A 6 -11.26 -9.64 23.77
CA VAL A 6 -10.15 -9.25 22.89
C VAL A 6 -9.32 -10.46 22.45
N ASP A 7 -9.12 -11.44 23.33
CA ASP A 7 -8.42 -12.67 22.96
C ASP A 7 -9.22 -13.52 21.95
N ASP A 8 -10.56 -13.63 22.09
CA ASP A 8 -11.42 -14.28 21.10
C ASP A 8 -11.41 -13.56 19.73
N GLU A 9 -11.45 -12.23 19.73
CA GLU A 9 -11.33 -11.42 18.51
C GLU A 9 -9.98 -11.64 17.82
N ARG A 10 -8.90 -11.66 18.60
CA ARG A 10 -7.55 -11.91 18.08
C ARG A 10 -7.47 -13.29 17.46
N ASP A 11 -7.95 -14.32 18.15
CA ASP A 11 -7.93 -15.70 17.67
C ASP A 11 -8.71 -15.87 16.37
N ALA A 12 -9.91 -15.25 16.27
CA ALA A 12 -10.71 -15.27 15.04
C ALA A 12 -9.99 -14.61 13.86
N VAL A 13 -9.29 -13.50 14.09
CA VAL A 13 -8.54 -12.78 13.05
C VAL A 13 -7.27 -13.54 12.64
N VAL A 14 -6.57 -14.19 13.59
CA VAL A 14 -5.43 -15.07 13.29
C VAL A 14 -5.87 -16.28 12.46
N ASP A 15 -6.94 -16.96 12.86
CA ASP A 15 -7.49 -18.09 12.10
C ASP A 15 -7.88 -17.67 10.67
N ALA A 16 -8.51 -16.51 10.53
CA ALA A 16 -8.83 -15.93 9.22
C ALA A 16 -7.57 -15.69 8.36
N ALA A 17 -6.48 -15.18 8.94
CA ALA A 17 -5.20 -15.02 8.23
C ALA A 17 -4.60 -16.37 7.79
N HIS A 18 -4.71 -17.42 8.61
CA HIS A 18 -4.33 -18.78 8.23
C HIS A 18 -5.14 -19.30 7.04
N ARG A 19 -6.47 -19.12 7.04
CA ARG A 19 -7.32 -19.54 5.91
C ARG A 19 -6.96 -18.81 4.62
N CYS A 20 -6.67 -17.51 4.68
CA CYS A 20 -6.20 -16.77 3.51
C CYS A 20 -4.86 -17.34 3.01
N LEU A 21 -3.93 -17.65 3.92
CA LEU A 21 -2.65 -18.23 3.56
C LEU A 21 -2.81 -19.61 2.91
N ASP A 22 -3.75 -20.44 3.37
CA ASP A 22 -4.10 -21.71 2.73
C ASP A 22 -4.62 -21.51 1.30
N LEU A 23 -5.42 -20.48 1.05
CA LEU A 23 -5.86 -20.11 -0.29
C LEU A 23 -4.66 -19.74 -1.19
N LEU A 24 -3.71 -18.95 -0.70
CA LEU A 24 -2.51 -18.60 -1.47
C LEU A 24 -1.66 -19.84 -1.81
N VAL A 25 -1.48 -20.75 -0.86
CA VAL A 25 -0.68 -21.98 -1.08
C VAL A 25 -1.39 -22.93 -2.04
N ARG A 26 -2.70 -23.14 -1.88
CA ARG A 26 -3.45 -24.12 -2.71
C ARG A 26 -3.70 -23.66 -4.15
N THR A 27 -3.68 -22.36 -4.41
CA THR A 27 -3.91 -21.78 -5.76
C THR A 27 -2.63 -21.55 -6.55
N ALA A 28 -1.47 -21.80 -5.95
CA ALA A 28 -0.20 -21.73 -6.66
C ALA A 28 -0.17 -22.75 -7.80
N VAL A 29 0.06 -22.27 -9.01
CA VAL A 29 0.34 -23.09 -10.20
C VAL A 29 1.85 -23.21 -10.30
N ILE A 30 2.37 -24.43 -10.24
CA ILE A 30 3.82 -24.68 -10.23
C ILE A 30 4.19 -25.39 -11.54
N ASP A 31 5.07 -24.76 -12.31
CA ASP A 31 5.68 -25.36 -13.51
C ASP A 31 7.21 -25.24 -13.50
N GLU A 32 7.85 -25.51 -14.64
CA GLU A 32 9.32 -25.46 -14.79
C GLU A 32 9.92 -24.08 -14.54
N THR A 33 9.11 -23.01 -14.65
CA THR A 33 9.54 -21.62 -14.44
C THR A 33 9.39 -21.18 -12.98
N GLY A 34 8.63 -21.91 -12.17
CA GLY A 34 8.40 -21.64 -10.76
C GLY A 34 6.91 -21.56 -10.40
N PRO A 35 6.59 -21.13 -9.17
CA PRO A 35 5.22 -20.88 -8.77
C PRO A 35 4.70 -19.57 -9.36
N THR A 36 3.44 -19.58 -9.77
CA THR A 36 2.68 -18.41 -10.20
C THR A 36 1.22 -18.50 -9.72
N TRP A 37 0.50 -17.38 -9.73
CA TRP A 37 -0.86 -17.29 -9.20
C TRP A 37 -1.86 -16.78 -10.24
N PRO A 38 -3.15 -17.15 -10.10
CA PRO A 38 -4.20 -16.57 -10.91
C PRO A 38 -4.31 -15.06 -10.64
N SER A 39 -4.38 -14.29 -11.72
CA SER A 39 -4.50 -12.84 -11.71
C SER A 39 -5.57 -12.43 -12.72
N TRP A 40 -6.46 -11.52 -12.31
CA TRP A 40 -7.52 -11.04 -13.18
C TRP A 40 -6.97 -10.10 -14.25
N GLN A 41 -7.28 -10.42 -15.50
CA GLN A 41 -7.09 -9.49 -16.62
C GLN A 41 -8.29 -8.56 -16.69
N LEU A 42 -8.03 -7.26 -16.68
CA LEU A 42 -9.06 -6.22 -16.77
C LEU A 42 -9.17 -5.70 -18.21
N GLY A 43 -10.40 -5.46 -18.64
CA GLY A 43 -10.71 -4.75 -19.88
C GLY A 43 -10.48 -3.24 -19.74
N ALA A 44 -10.66 -2.50 -20.83
CA ALA A 44 -10.51 -1.04 -20.85
C ALA A 44 -11.53 -0.31 -19.95
N ASP A 45 -12.65 -0.95 -19.62
CA ASP A 45 -13.67 -0.46 -18.69
C ASP A 45 -13.39 -0.84 -17.23
N GLY A 46 -12.22 -1.43 -16.94
CA GLY A 46 -11.83 -1.89 -15.61
C GLY A 46 -12.52 -3.17 -15.16
N ARG A 47 -13.32 -3.82 -16.01
CA ARG A 47 -14.02 -5.05 -15.65
C ARG A 47 -13.15 -6.29 -15.91
N PRO A 48 -13.27 -7.34 -15.08
CA PRO A 48 -12.60 -8.61 -15.35
C PRO A 48 -13.05 -9.22 -16.68
N VAL A 49 -12.10 -9.59 -17.53
CA VAL A 49 -12.34 -10.22 -18.85
C VAL A 49 -11.76 -11.63 -18.96
N GLY A 50 -10.90 -12.01 -18.01
CA GLY A 50 -10.29 -13.34 -17.97
C GLY A 50 -9.33 -13.49 -16.79
N VAL A 51 -8.83 -14.71 -16.60
CA VAL A 51 -7.79 -15.02 -15.62
C VAL A 51 -6.53 -15.41 -16.38
N VAL A 52 -5.41 -14.80 -15.99
CA VAL A 52 -4.07 -15.13 -16.48
C VAL A 52 -3.20 -15.60 -15.31
N ALA A 53 -2.08 -16.24 -15.62
CA ALA A 53 -1.02 -16.51 -14.66
C ALA A 53 0.30 -15.91 -15.19
N GLY A 54 1.29 -15.76 -14.33
CA GLY A 54 2.62 -15.26 -14.66
C GLY A 54 2.74 -13.74 -14.62
N ARG A 55 1.77 -13.03 -14.03
CA ARG A 55 1.85 -11.56 -13.88
C ARG A 55 2.86 -11.25 -12.79
N ARG A 56 3.90 -10.46 -13.09
CA ARG A 56 5.04 -10.24 -12.18
C ARG A 56 4.86 -9.09 -11.17
N SER A 57 3.83 -8.26 -11.32
CA SER A 57 3.65 -7.03 -10.55
C SER A 57 3.54 -7.27 -9.04
N LEU A 58 3.91 -6.24 -8.25
CA LEU A 58 3.63 -6.22 -6.82
C LEU A 58 2.13 -6.00 -6.52
N TYR A 59 1.44 -5.28 -7.40
CA TYR A 59 0.03 -4.91 -7.25
C TYR A 59 -0.92 -6.11 -7.29
N ASP A 60 -1.00 -6.76 -8.45
CA ASP A 60 -1.95 -7.82 -8.80
C ASP A 60 -1.27 -9.10 -9.28
N GLY A 61 0.02 -9.27 -8.97
CA GLY A 61 0.85 -10.35 -9.51
C GLY A 61 1.62 -11.13 -8.46
N ASP A 62 2.44 -12.05 -8.99
CA ASP A 62 3.24 -13.03 -8.28
C ASP A 62 4.18 -12.38 -7.27
N ALA A 63 4.79 -11.23 -7.58
CA ALA A 63 5.67 -10.56 -6.62
C ALA A 63 4.93 -10.11 -5.37
N GLY A 64 3.68 -9.67 -5.51
CA GLY A 64 2.82 -9.32 -4.38
C GLY A 64 2.49 -10.52 -3.50
N VAL A 65 2.12 -11.64 -4.14
CA VAL A 65 1.80 -12.89 -3.42
C VAL A 65 3.04 -13.45 -2.73
N VAL A 66 4.18 -13.52 -3.41
CA VAL A 66 5.46 -13.97 -2.85
C VAL A 66 5.89 -13.09 -1.68
N TRP A 67 5.73 -11.77 -1.79
CA TRP A 67 6.04 -10.86 -0.68
C TRP A 67 5.15 -11.14 0.54
N ALA A 68 3.84 -11.35 0.34
CA ALA A 68 2.93 -11.71 1.43
C ALA A 68 3.29 -13.07 2.05
N LEU A 69 3.52 -14.11 1.24
CA LEU A 69 3.90 -15.45 1.70
C LEU A 69 5.20 -15.41 2.53
N THR A 70 6.15 -14.57 2.16
CA THR A 70 7.42 -14.40 2.88
C THR A 70 7.18 -13.96 4.33
N HIS A 71 6.34 -12.95 4.53
CA HIS A 71 6.09 -12.39 5.86
C HIS A 71 5.07 -13.20 6.65
N LEU A 72 3.95 -13.58 6.03
CA LEU A 72 2.91 -14.39 6.67
C LEU A 72 3.41 -15.78 7.03
N GLY A 73 4.19 -16.42 6.15
CA GLY A 73 4.75 -17.75 6.39
C GLY A 73 5.61 -17.78 7.66
N ALA A 74 6.45 -16.75 7.85
CA ALA A 74 7.24 -16.61 9.07
C ALA A 74 6.36 -16.28 10.29
N ALA A 75 5.49 -15.29 10.19
CA ALA A 75 4.66 -14.82 11.31
C ALA A 75 3.67 -15.87 11.84
N LEU A 76 3.14 -16.71 10.95
CA LEU A 76 2.14 -17.73 11.25
C LEU A 76 2.74 -19.14 11.39
N ASN A 77 4.08 -19.27 11.40
CA ASN A 77 4.79 -20.54 11.51
C ASN A 77 4.37 -21.58 10.43
N ARG A 78 4.31 -21.15 9.18
CA ARG A 78 3.87 -21.95 8.02
C ARG A 78 5.05 -22.28 7.09
N PRO A 79 5.75 -23.41 7.31
CA PRO A 79 6.96 -23.75 6.56
C PRO A 79 6.71 -23.98 5.06
N ASP A 80 5.52 -24.49 4.71
CA ASP A 80 5.06 -24.64 3.33
C ASP A 80 4.94 -23.30 2.59
N ALA A 81 4.38 -22.28 3.24
CA ALA A 81 4.34 -20.92 2.68
C ALA A 81 5.74 -20.30 2.54
N VAL A 82 6.63 -20.53 3.50
CA VAL A 82 8.02 -20.05 3.45
C VAL A 82 8.80 -20.70 2.30
N GLU A 83 8.64 -22.01 2.10
CA GLU A 83 9.27 -22.74 0.99
C GLU A 83 8.75 -22.25 -0.37
N LEU A 84 7.44 -22.09 -0.49
CA LEU A 84 6.81 -21.57 -1.70
C LEU A 84 7.25 -20.13 -2.02
N ALA A 85 7.35 -19.27 -1.01
CA ALA A 85 7.84 -17.90 -1.15
C ALA A 85 9.31 -17.85 -1.59
N ALA A 86 10.16 -18.73 -1.04
CA ALA A 86 11.56 -18.82 -1.43
C ALA A 86 11.71 -19.25 -2.90
N SER A 87 10.93 -20.24 -3.33
CA SER A 87 10.88 -20.69 -4.72
C SER A 87 10.41 -19.58 -5.66
N GLY A 88 9.31 -18.90 -5.33
CA GLY A 88 8.79 -17.79 -6.13
C GLY A 88 9.74 -16.60 -6.22
N SER A 89 10.40 -16.25 -5.11
CA SER A 89 11.43 -15.19 -5.09
C SER A 89 12.58 -15.52 -6.04
N ASP A 90 13.09 -16.75 -5.97
CA ASP A 90 14.19 -17.21 -6.81
C ASP A 90 13.81 -17.21 -8.30
N SER A 91 12.61 -17.66 -8.64
CA SER A 91 12.08 -17.60 -10.02
C SER A 91 11.91 -16.18 -10.54
N LEU A 92 11.28 -15.28 -9.77
CA LEU A 92 11.08 -13.88 -10.16
C LEU A 92 12.42 -13.15 -10.34
N LEU A 93 13.38 -13.39 -9.45
CA LEU A 93 14.69 -12.73 -9.48
C LEU A 93 15.61 -13.27 -10.58
N ARG A 94 15.50 -14.56 -10.95
CA ARG A 94 16.25 -15.13 -12.08
C ARG A 94 15.70 -14.71 -13.44
N ALA A 95 14.38 -14.70 -13.59
CA ALA A 95 13.71 -14.45 -14.87
C ALA A 95 13.41 -12.96 -15.11
N ARG A 96 14.34 -12.06 -14.74
CA ARG A 96 14.13 -10.61 -14.92
C ARG A 96 14.06 -10.26 -16.41
N PRO A 97 12.92 -9.76 -16.91
CA PRO A 97 12.83 -9.30 -18.29
C PRO A 97 13.79 -8.14 -18.53
N SER A 98 14.42 -8.14 -19.69
CA SER A 98 15.24 -7.03 -20.18
C SER A 98 14.77 -6.68 -21.58
N GLY A 99 14.21 -5.48 -21.76
CA GLY A 99 13.72 -5.06 -23.06
C GLY A 99 12.87 -3.79 -23.02
N GLU A 100 12.78 -3.13 -24.16
CA GLU A 100 11.94 -1.96 -24.38
C GLU A 100 10.47 -2.30 -24.08
N GLY A 101 9.80 -1.47 -23.26
CA GLY A 101 8.40 -1.68 -22.85
C GLY A 101 8.20 -2.51 -21.56
N THR A 102 9.26 -2.92 -20.87
CA THR A 102 9.14 -3.52 -19.53
C THR A 102 8.70 -2.44 -18.53
N PRO A 103 7.61 -2.63 -17.75
CA PRO A 103 7.22 -1.68 -16.72
C PRO A 103 8.25 -1.66 -15.58
N GLU A 104 8.67 -0.47 -15.15
CA GLU A 104 9.78 -0.31 -14.21
C GLU A 104 9.36 0.14 -12.79
N GLY A 105 8.11 0.57 -12.59
CA GLY A 105 7.67 1.14 -11.31
C GLY A 105 7.47 0.13 -10.17
N MET A 106 7.03 0.64 -9.02
CA MET A 106 6.94 -0.15 -7.77
C MET A 106 5.72 -1.08 -7.75
N LEU A 107 4.53 -0.56 -8.02
CA LEU A 107 3.31 -1.37 -7.97
C LEU A 107 3.14 -2.16 -9.27
N VAL A 108 3.44 -1.51 -10.39
CA VAL A 108 3.35 -2.07 -11.73
C VAL A 108 4.73 -2.01 -12.39
N GLY A 109 5.61 -2.95 -12.01
CA GLY A 109 6.92 -3.08 -12.64
C GLY A 109 7.97 -3.79 -11.81
N GLU A 110 9.20 -3.79 -12.35
CA GLU A 110 10.33 -4.52 -11.78
C GLU A 110 10.92 -3.87 -10.51
N ALA A 111 10.63 -2.60 -10.19
CA ALA A 111 11.02 -2.03 -8.90
C ALA A 111 10.23 -2.64 -7.73
N GLY A 112 9.02 -3.17 -7.97
CA GLY A 112 8.27 -3.94 -6.99
C GLY A 112 8.88 -5.30 -6.69
N VAL A 113 9.40 -5.97 -7.71
CA VAL A 113 10.14 -7.25 -7.57
C VAL A 113 11.40 -7.06 -6.72
N ASP A 114 12.01 -5.87 -6.74
CA ASP A 114 13.16 -5.56 -5.89
C ASP A 114 12.83 -5.56 -4.38
N LEU A 115 11.56 -5.46 -3.97
CA LEU A 115 11.18 -5.62 -2.57
C LEU A 115 11.44 -7.04 -2.03
N LEU A 116 11.60 -8.03 -2.92
CA LEU A 116 12.01 -9.39 -2.56
C LEU A 116 13.52 -9.48 -2.27
N VAL A 117 14.30 -8.45 -2.66
CA VAL A 117 15.75 -8.40 -2.40
C VAL A 117 16.00 -7.98 -0.95
N ARG A 118 16.98 -8.63 -0.31
CA ARG A 118 17.42 -8.27 1.05
C ARG A 118 18.01 -6.86 1.08
N VAL A 119 17.88 -6.17 2.22
CA VAL A 119 18.55 -4.89 2.47
C VAL A 119 20.03 -5.00 2.11
N GLY A 120 20.56 -4.02 1.37
CA GLY A 120 21.97 -3.97 0.95
C GLY A 120 22.29 -4.79 -0.30
N GLY A 121 21.33 -5.55 -0.84
CA GLY A 121 21.42 -6.22 -2.14
C GLY A 121 21.47 -5.24 -3.31
N SER A 122 21.76 -5.76 -4.50
CA SER A 122 21.82 -4.96 -5.74
C SER A 122 20.46 -4.93 -6.42
N VAL A 123 20.07 -3.76 -6.90
CA VAL A 123 18.90 -3.56 -7.77
C VAL A 123 19.37 -2.91 -9.07
N ALA A 124 18.60 -3.04 -10.14
CA ALA A 124 18.97 -2.41 -11.40
C ALA A 124 18.63 -0.91 -11.37
N GLN A 125 19.48 -0.09 -12.01
CA GLN A 125 19.14 1.30 -12.28
C GLN A 125 18.04 1.36 -13.33
N ARG A 126 16.94 2.05 -13.02
CA ARG A 126 15.72 2.08 -13.82
C ARG A 126 15.21 3.50 -14.01
N TRP A 127 14.45 3.69 -15.07
CA TRP A 127 13.75 4.92 -15.40
C TRP A 127 12.32 4.59 -15.82
N ALA A 128 11.39 5.47 -15.50
CA ALA A 128 10.00 5.38 -15.92
C ALA A 128 9.56 6.69 -16.56
N ASP A 129 8.51 6.63 -17.38
CA ASP A 129 7.86 7.83 -17.95
C ASP A 129 7.01 8.55 -16.91
N GLY A 130 6.42 7.80 -15.97
CA GLY A 130 5.65 8.32 -14.86
C GLY A 130 6.48 8.96 -13.76
N SER A 131 5.83 9.79 -12.94
CA SER A 131 6.46 10.36 -11.72
C SER A 131 5.94 9.75 -10.43
N ASP A 132 4.81 9.06 -10.48
CA ASP A 132 4.09 8.60 -9.30
C ASP A 132 4.70 7.36 -8.61
N LEU A 133 4.00 6.86 -7.59
CA LEU A 133 4.43 5.69 -6.83
C LEU A 133 4.19 4.38 -7.59
N THR A 134 3.21 4.33 -8.47
CA THR A 134 2.73 3.08 -9.09
C THR A 134 3.68 2.54 -10.16
N ASP A 135 3.77 3.24 -11.28
CA ASP A 135 4.54 2.89 -12.46
C ASP A 135 5.67 3.90 -12.71
N GLY A 136 5.78 4.92 -11.85
CA GLY A 136 6.66 6.07 -12.01
C GLY A 136 7.95 6.08 -11.18
N LEU A 137 8.66 7.20 -11.31
CA LEU A 137 9.94 7.47 -10.66
C LEU A 137 9.85 7.51 -9.12
N GLY A 138 8.72 7.90 -8.53
CA GLY A 138 8.51 7.84 -7.08
C GLY A 138 8.63 6.41 -6.55
N GLY A 139 8.03 5.45 -7.25
CA GLY A 139 8.15 4.03 -6.90
C GLY A 139 9.58 3.49 -6.99
N ILE A 140 10.31 3.86 -8.05
CA ILE A 140 11.71 3.46 -8.21
C ILE A 140 12.58 4.06 -7.10
N LEU A 141 12.42 5.35 -6.79
CA LEU A 141 13.17 6.02 -5.73
C LEU A 141 12.95 5.35 -4.36
N LEU A 142 11.70 4.98 -4.07
CA LEU A 142 11.33 4.29 -2.85
C LEU A 142 12.00 2.90 -2.75
N SER A 143 12.09 2.17 -3.87
CA SER A 143 12.79 0.89 -3.95
C SER A 143 14.30 1.05 -3.68
N LEU A 144 14.95 2.08 -4.25
CA LEU A 144 16.36 2.39 -3.96
C LEU A 144 16.59 2.71 -2.48
N ALA A 145 15.70 3.51 -1.87
CA ALA A 145 15.77 3.85 -0.46
C ALA A 145 15.62 2.59 0.42
N ARG A 146 14.73 1.65 0.03
CA ARG A 146 14.53 0.37 0.72
C ARG A 146 15.78 -0.50 0.76
N VAL A 147 16.54 -0.55 -0.32
CA VAL A 147 17.80 -1.32 -0.39
C VAL A 147 19.01 -0.54 0.09
N ARG A 148 18.89 0.78 0.25
CA ARG A 148 19.92 1.73 0.71
C ARG A 148 21.16 1.73 -0.21
N ARG A 149 20.93 1.77 -1.52
CA ARG A 149 21.97 1.72 -2.57
C ARG A 149 21.74 2.76 -3.66
N ASP A 150 22.79 3.01 -4.43
CA ASP A 150 22.74 3.84 -5.65
C ASP A 150 22.31 5.30 -5.42
N GLU A 151 22.95 5.96 -4.44
CA GLU A 151 22.70 7.37 -4.12
C GLU A 151 22.80 8.30 -5.33
N GLU A 152 23.72 8.05 -6.26
CA GLU A 152 23.83 8.85 -7.50
C GLU A 152 22.60 8.71 -8.40
N HIS A 153 22.05 7.49 -8.49
CA HIS A 153 20.83 7.25 -9.26
C HIS A 153 19.60 7.85 -8.56
N ALA A 154 19.53 7.74 -7.23
CA ALA A 154 18.51 8.41 -6.44
C ALA A 154 18.56 9.94 -6.63
N ALA A 155 19.76 10.54 -6.66
CA ALA A 155 19.95 11.96 -6.92
C ALA A 155 19.42 12.36 -8.30
N ALA A 156 19.70 11.55 -9.33
CA ALA A 156 19.21 11.78 -10.69
C ALA A 156 17.67 11.71 -10.75
N ILE A 157 17.05 10.76 -10.04
CA ILE A 157 15.59 10.66 -9.94
C ILE A 157 14.98 11.89 -9.24
N VAL A 158 15.56 12.35 -8.13
CA VAL A 158 15.07 13.56 -7.44
C VAL A 158 15.14 14.79 -8.36
N ALA A 159 16.21 14.93 -9.13
CA ALA A 159 16.35 16.02 -10.10
C ALA A 159 15.29 15.91 -11.22
N GLU A 160 15.02 14.70 -11.72
CA GLU A 160 14.02 14.48 -12.75
C GLU A 160 12.59 14.69 -12.25
N LEU A 161 12.26 14.25 -11.03
CA LEU A 161 10.98 14.53 -10.39
C LEU A 161 10.75 16.05 -10.28
N ARG A 162 11.79 16.83 -9.95
CA ARG A 162 11.70 18.29 -9.97
C ARG A 162 11.50 18.82 -11.39
N HIS A 163 12.23 18.30 -12.38
CA HIS A 163 12.11 18.73 -13.78
C HIS A 163 10.70 18.50 -14.34
N ARG A 164 10.09 17.35 -14.05
CA ARG A 164 8.74 16.97 -14.51
C ARG A 164 7.60 17.62 -13.75
N SER A 165 7.88 18.19 -12.58
CA SER A 165 6.85 18.86 -11.78
C SER A 165 6.33 20.13 -12.47
N ARG A 166 5.04 20.42 -12.27
CA ARG A 166 4.41 21.68 -12.66
C ARG A 166 4.35 22.61 -11.46
N VAL A 167 4.78 23.86 -11.64
CA VAL A 167 4.59 24.91 -10.63
C VAL A 167 3.13 25.31 -10.61
N GLU A 168 2.53 25.27 -9.44
CA GLU A 168 1.14 25.64 -9.20
C GLU A 168 1.06 26.97 -8.43
N ALA A 169 -0.15 27.48 -8.21
CA ALA A 169 -0.35 28.64 -7.34
C ALA A 169 0.16 28.37 -5.92
N TRP A 170 0.04 27.12 -5.46
CA TRP A 170 0.54 26.64 -4.18
C TRP A 170 1.34 25.36 -4.41
N GLY A 171 2.66 25.45 -4.33
CA GLY A 171 3.56 24.31 -4.43
C GLY A 171 3.70 23.73 -5.83
N ARG A 172 3.91 22.41 -5.90
CA ARG A 172 4.18 21.67 -7.14
C ARG A 172 3.36 20.39 -7.23
N SER A 173 3.06 20.03 -8.47
CA SER A 173 2.25 18.86 -8.80
C SER A 173 2.88 18.06 -9.94
N TRP A 174 2.40 16.83 -10.17
CA TRP A 174 2.89 15.93 -11.22
C TRP A 174 1.74 15.56 -12.15
N PRO A 175 1.47 16.34 -13.21
CA PRO A 175 0.52 15.96 -14.24
C PRO A 175 1.03 14.70 -14.97
N ASP A 176 0.14 13.78 -15.26
CA ASP A 176 0.46 12.58 -16.04
C ASP A 176 -0.53 12.44 -17.20
N PRO A 177 -0.11 12.70 -18.46
CA PRO A 177 -0.99 12.59 -19.62
C PRO A 177 -1.36 11.14 -19.98
N ARG A 178 -0.74 10.15 -19.33
CA ARG A 178 -1.02 8.72 -19.53
C ARG A 178 -2.23 8.27 -18.71
N LEU A 179 -2.59 9.02 -17.67
CA LEU A 179 -3.76 8.75 -16.85
C LEU A 179 -5.01 9.32 -17.52
N GLY A 180 -6.12 8.55 -17.48
CA GLY A 180 -7.44 9.06 -17.80
C GLY A 180 -7.83 10.20 -16.85
N GLY A 181 -8.65 11.13 -17.33
CA GLY A 181 -9.01 12.33 -16.57
C GLY A 181 -9.00 13.60 -17.38
N ASP A 182 -9.44 14.69 -16.75
CA ASP A 182 -9.13 16.03 -17.24
C ASP A 182 -7.60 16.22 -17.14
N PRO A 183 -6.86 16.31 -18.27
CA PRO A 183 -5.40 16.42 -18.28
C PRO A 183 -4.88 17.63 -17.47
N GLY A 184 -5.77 18.57 -17.13
CA GLY A 184 -5.49 19.73 -16.31
C GLY A 184 -5.32 19.46 -14.81
N ARG A 185 -5.75 18.30 -14.27
CA ARG A 185 -5.86 18.08 -12.80
C ARG A 185 -4.91 17.00 -12.26
N PRO A 186 -3.65 17.35 -11.93
CA PRO A 186 -2.74 16.49 -11.17
C PRO A 186 -3.38 15.94 -9.90
N LEU A 187 -3.05 14.70 -9.55
CA LEU A 187 -3.77 13.97 -8.51
C LEU A 187 -3.23 14.22 -7.10
N CYS A 188 -4.11 14.11 -6.11
CA CYS A 188 -3.78 13.95 -4.71
C CYS A 188 -3.73 12.45 -4.33
N GLY A 189 -3.21 12.13 -3.15
CA GLY A 189 -3.19 10.77 -2.63
C GLY A 189 -1.96 9.96 -3.03
N LEU A 190 -1.97 8.68 -2.66
CA LEU A 190 -0.75 7.87 -2.55
C LEU A 190 -0.29 7.24 -3.86
N ALA A 191 -1.18 6.60 -4.61
CA ALA A 191 -0.80 5.77 -5.76
C ALA A 191 -0.28 6.61 -6.92
N HIS A 192 -1.14 7.50 -7.43
CA HIS A 192 -0.85 8.34 -8.60
C HIS A 192 -0.67 9.83 -8.25
N GLY A 193 -0.69 10.17 -6.96
CA GLY A 193 -0.75 11.55 -6.49
C GLY A 193 0.50 12.01 -5.75
N ALA A 194 0.45 13.26 -5.30
CA ALA A 194 1.56 13.93 -4.62
C ALA A 194 2.00 13.23 -3.32
N SER A 195 1.09 12.62 -2.55
CA SER A 195 1.48 11.90 -1.31
C SER A 195 2.49 10.77 -1.59
N GLY A 196 2.34 10.05 -2.71
CA GLY A 196 3.30 9.00 -3.10
C GLY A 196 4.69 9.55 -3.39
N VAL A 197 4.76 10.70 -4.06
CA VAL A 197 6.01 11.40 -4.35
C VAL A 197 6.64 11.93 -3.06
N VAL A 198 5.85 12.53 -2.16
CA VAL A 198 6.30 12.99 -0.84
C VAL A 198 6.95 11.86 -0.07
N TRP A 199 6.32 10.69 -0.03
CA TRP A 199 6.84 9.55 0.70
C TRP A 199 8.20 9.10 0.16
N ALA A 200 8.32 8.92 -1.15
CA ALA A 200 9.59 8.53 -1.79
C ALA A 200 10.71 9.55 -1.53
N LEU A 201 10.41 10.84 -1.60
CA LEU A 201 11.36 11.92 -1.33
C LEU A 201 11.81 11.95 0.14
N ALA A 202 10.88 11.76 1.08
CA ALA A 202 11.18 11.74 2.51
C ALA A 202 12.04 10.53 2.90
N GLU A 203 11.75 9.34 2.35
CA GLU A 203 12.59 8.16 2.54
C GLU A 203 14.00 8.37 1.95
N ALA A 204 14.09 8.92 0.74
CA ALA A 204 15.38 9.24 0.13
C ALA A 204 16.19 10.23 0.98
N ALA A 205 15.54 11.27 1.53
CA ALA A 205 16.17 12.23 2.44
C ALA A 205 16.68 11.58 3.74
N ALA A 206 15.91 10.64 4.30
CA ALA A 206 16.30 9.90 5.50
C ALA A 206 17.50 8.96 5.28
N ILE A 207 17.61 8.37 4.08
CA ILE A 207 18.70 7.45 3.75
C ILE A 207 19.96 8.20 3.29
N TRP A 208 19.81 9.29 2.53
CA TRP A 208 20.92 10.04 1.94
C TRP A 208 20.90 11.50 2.36
N PRO A 209 21.65 11.88 3.42
CA PRO A 209 21.69 13.26 3.92
C PRO A 209 22.10 14.31 2.88
N ARG A 210 22.88 13.94 1.86
CA ARG A 210 23.26 14.85 0.76
C ARG A 210 22.08 15.26 -0.12
N LEU A 211 21.04 14.43 -0.19
CA LEU A 211 19.82 14.69 -0.96
C LEU A 211 18.74 15.40 -0.14
N ALA A 212 18.86 15.38 1.19
CA ALA A 212 17.82 15.81 2.11
C ALA A 212 17.27 17.21 1.76
N ALA A 213 18.14 18.20 1.57
CA ALA A 213 17.69 19.56 1.25
C ALA A 213 16.86 19.63 -0.05
N ALA A 214 17.32 19.00 -1.13
CA ALA A 214 16.65 19.05 -2.43
C ALA A 214 15.34 18.24 -2.44
N ALA A 215 15.36 17.07 -1.79
CA ALA A 215 14.21 16.16 -1.71
C ALA A 215 13.11 16.72 -0.79
N LEU A 216 13.47 17.24 0.39
CA LEU A 216 12.52 17.79 1.36
C LEU A 216 11.91 19.11 0.92
N ASP A 217 12.65 19.96 0.21
CA ASP A 217 12.10 21.16 -0.42
C ASP A 217 10.99 20.78 -1.43
N LEU A 218 11.28 19.81 -2.30
CA LEU A 218 10.29 19.31 -3.28
C LEU A 218 9.10 18.61 -2.60
N ALA A 219 9.33 17.86 -1.53
CA ALA A 219 8.27 17.25 -0.73
C ALA A 219 7.40 18.31 -0.05
N GLY A 220 7.97 19.41 0.43
CA GLY A 220 7.24 20.55 0.98
C GLY A 220 6.35 21.24 -0.06
N GLU A 221 6.86 21.42 -1.29
CA GLU A 221 6.07 21.94 -2.41
C GLU A 221 4.91 20.99 -2.79
N ALA A 222 5.12 19.67 -2.73
CA ALA A 222 4.08 18.67 -2.97
C ALA A 222 2.99 18.66 -1.90
N LEU A 223 3.38 18.77 -0.62
CA LEU A 223 2.44 18.89 0.50
C LEU A 223 1.61 20.18 0.38
N ALA A 224 2.23 21.31 -0.03
CA ALA A 224 1.53 22.58 -0.26
C ALA A 224 0.48 22.49 -1.36
N TRP A 225 0.76 21.72 -2.43
CA TRP A 225 -0.22 21.41 -3.45
C TRP A 225 -1.42 20.65 -2.88
N GLU A 226 -1.20 19.56 -2.13
CA GLU A 226 -2.30 18.79 -1.56
C GLU A 226 -3.12 19.59 -0.54
N ALA A 227 -2.48 20.41 0.29
CA ALA A 227 -3.19 21.30 1.21
C ALA A 227 -4.12 22.28 0.50
N SER A 228 -3.77 22.73 -0.71
CA SER A 228 -4.62 23.63 -1.49
C SER A 228 -5.93 22.98 -1.96
N TRP A 229 -5.97 21.64 -1.98
CA TRP A 229 -7.15 20.83 -2.34
C TRP A 229 -7.84 20.20 -1.13
N SER A 230 -7.14 20.11 0.01
CA SER A 230 -7.64 19.43 1.19
C SER A 230 -8.86 20.15 1.77
N ASP A 231 -9.94 19.39 2.02
CA ASP A 231 -11.12 19.86 2.77
C ASP A 231 -11.29 19.01 4.03
N PRO A 232 -10.84 19.50 5.20
CA PRO A 232 -10.94 18.75 6.44
C PRO A 232 -12.36 18.34 6.84
N ALA A 233 -13.37 19.12 6.45
CA ALA A 233 -14.75 18.80 6.75
C ALA A 233 -15.26 17.60 5.93
N ARG A 234 -14.59 17.27 4.82
CA ARG A 234 -14.97 16.17 3.91
C ARG A 234 -14.05 14.96 3.99
N GLY A 235 -12.98 15.01 4.79
CA GLY A 235 -12.01 13.91 4.94
C GLY A 235 -10.62 14.22 4.39
N GLY A 236 -10.36 15.47 4.02
CA GLY A 236 -9.05 15.92 3.54
C GLY A 236 -8.93 15.80 2.03
N TRP A 237 -8.34 14.71 1.56
CA TRP A 237 -7.85 14.60 0.19
C TRP A 237 -8.94 14.21 -0.83
N PRO A 238 -9.16 15.04 -1.87
CA PRO A 238 -10.12 14.73 -2.90
C PRO A 238 -9.58 13.76 -3.96
N ASP A 239 -10.49 13.06 -4.66
CA ASP A 239 -10.20 12.46 -5.96
C ASP A 239 -10.44 13.50 -7.08
N LEU A 240 -9.42 13.66 -7.93
CA LEU A 240 -9.37 14.70 -8.97
C LEU A 240 -9.42 14.14 -10.39
N ARG A 241 -9.49 12.80 -10.56
CA ARG A 241 -9.41 12.11 -11.86
C ARG A 241 -10.51 12.53 -12.85
N GLU A 242 -11.75 12.14 -12.57
CA GLU A 242 -12.90 12.35 -13.47
C GLU A 242 -14.17 12.66 -12.69
N GLY A 243 -15.06 13.46 -13.30
CA GLY A 243 -16.39 13.75 -12.77
C GLY A 243 -16.40 14.69 -11.56
N ASP A 244 -17.42 14.52 -10.71
CA ASP A 244 -17.58 15.30 -9.50
C ASP A 244 -16.48 14.95 -8.49
N VAL A 245 -15.93 15.98 -7.84
CA VAL A 245 -14.91 15.80 -6.81
C VAL A 245 -15.50 15.03 -5.62
N THR A 246 -14.86 13.93 -5.25
CA THR A 246 -15.22 13.10 -4.10
C THR A 246 -14.09 13.09 -3.06
N TRP A 247 -14.39 12.63 -1.84
CA TRP A 247 -13.41 12.48 -0.75
C TRP A 247 -13.40 11.03 -0.26
N PRO A 248 -12.71 10.13 -0.97
CA PRO A 248 -12.65 8.72 -0.63
C PRO A 248 -11.78 8.44 0.59
N ASP A 249 -12.03 7.29 1.19
CA ASP A 249 -11.28 6.79 2.35
C ASP A 249 -10.26 5.71 1.94
N LEU A 250 -9.86 5.68 0.67
CA LEU A 250 -9.09 4.59 0.07
C LEU A 250 -7.58 4.78 0.23
N TRP A 251 -6.84 3.67 0.13
CA TRP A 251 -5.37 3.67 0.23
C TRP A 251 -4.74 4.29 -1.02
N CYS A 252 -5.20 3.96 -2.23
CA CYS A 252 -4.61 4.47 -3.45
C CYS A 252 -4.87 5.97 -3.67
N HIS A 253 -6.06 6.45 -3.30
CA HIS A 253 -6.44 7.85 -3.38
C HIS A 253 -7.45 8.18 -2.28
N GLY A 254 -7.12 9.12 -1.40
CA GLY A 254 -7.99 9.49 -0.27
C GLY A 254 -7.30 9.46 1.08
N ALA A 255 -8.12 9.47 2.13
CA ALA A 255 -7.67 9.67 3.50
C ALA A 255 -6.68 8.61 4.00
N ALA A 256 -6.87 7.33 3.66
CA ALA A 256 -6.01 6.26 4.18
C ALA A 256 -4.57 6.39 3.68
N GLY A 257 -4.36 6.47 2.36
CA GLY A 257 -3.02 6.58 1.81
C GLY A 257 -2.31 7.88 2.15
N ALA A 258 -3.02 9.01 2.01
CA ALA A 258 -2.45 10.31 2.34
C ALA A 258 -2.13 10.43 3.84
N GLY A 259 -3.02 9.93 4.70
CA GLY A 259 -2.81 9.85 6.15
C GLY A 259 -1.62 8.98 6.55
N ALA A 260 -1.46 7.81 5.91
CA ALA A 260 -0.30 6.94 6.13
C ALA A 260 1.02 7.65 5.84
N VAL A 261 1.08 8.51 4.81
CA VAL A 261 2.27 9.32 4.52
C VAL A 261 2.52 10.36 5.62
N ARG A 262 1.49 11.01 6.17
CA ARG A 262 1.68 11.96 7.29
C ARG A 262 2.15 11.26 8.55
N LEU A 263 1.58 10.09 8.87
CA LEU A 263 2.06 9.23 9.95
C LEU A 263 3.54 8.88 9.74
N ARG A 264 3.92 8.52 8.51
CA ARG A 264 5.31 8.20 8.19
C ARG A 264 6.25 9.40 8.34
N LEU A 265 5.84 10.60 7.96
CA LEU A 265 6.63 11.81 8.18
C LEU A 265 6.86 12.05 9.69
N LEU A 266 5.87 11.81 10.54
CA LEU A 266 6.05 11.93 11.99
C LEU A 266 7.05 10.89 12.53
N GLU A 267 7.02 9.65 12.04
CA GLU A 267 8.01 8.63 12.40
C GLU A 267 9.42 9.03 11.97
N LEU A 268 9.58 9.49 10.72
CA LEU A 268 10.87 9.95 10.22
C LEU A 268 11.40 11.14 11.03
N ALA A 269 10.52 12.05 11.44
CA ALA A 269 10.87 13.16 12.31
C ALA A 269 11.29 12.70 13.71
N ALA A 270 10.60 11.73 14.30
CA ALA A 270 11.02 11.09 15.55
C ALA A 270 12.38 10.40 15.41
N GLY A 271 12.69 9.90 14.21
CA GLY A 271 14.00 9.37 13.82
C GLY A 271 15.08 10.43 13.53
N GLY A 272 14.76 11.73 13.66
CA GLY A 272 15.70 12.84 13.52
C GLY A 272 15.70 13.53 12.15
N LEU A 273 14.80 13.18 11.23
CA LEU A 273 14.65 13.90 9.97
C LEU A 273 13.92 15.24 10.19
N GLU A 274 14.49 16.34 9.74
CA GLU A 274 13.77 17.61 9.69
C GLU A 274 12.76 17.59 8.54
N VAL A 275 11.52 17.19 8.82
CA VAL A 275 10.46 17.09 7.80
C VAL A 275 10.01 18.47 7.29
N PRO A 276 9.44 18.57 6.07
CA PRO A 276 9.23 19.86 5.38
C PRO A 276 8.20 20.78 6.06
N TRP A 277 7.26 20.22 6.80
CA TRP A 277 6.19 20.92 7.50
C TRP A 277 6.36 20.82 9.01
N SER A 278 5.70 21.73 9.74
CA SER A 278 5.71 21.67 11.21
C SER A 278 5.07 20.37 11.70
N LEU A 279 5.59 19.82 12.80
CA LEU A 279 5.06 18.59 13.40
C LEU A 279 3.59 18.74 13.79
N ASP A 280 3.16 19.93 14.22
CA ASP A 280 1.76 20.21 14.57
C ASP A 280 0.85 20.12 13.33
N THR A 281 1.27 20.69 12.20
CA THR A 281 0.52 20.59 10.93
C THR A 281 0.45 19.15 10.45
N THR A 282 1.59 18.45 10.42
CA THR A 282 1.64 17.05 9.98
C THR A 282 0.80 16.16 10.89
N ARG A 283 0.84 16.37 12.21
CA ARG A 283 0.01 15.65 13.18
C ARG A 283 -1.48 15.93 12.99
N ALA A 284 -1.88 17.18 12.81
CA ALA A 284 -3.27 17.53 12.59
C ALA A 284 -3.87 16.85 11.34
N GLU A 285 -3.11 16.83 10.23
CA GLU A 285 -3.54 16.11 9.02
C GLU A 285 -3.60 14.59 9.23
N ALA A 286 -2.63 14.02 9.95
CA ALA A 286 -2.65 12.60 10.29
C ALA A 286 -3.85 12.23 11.18
N GLU A 287 -4.13 13.00 12.23
CA GLU A 287 -5.26 12.76 13.15
C GLU A 287 -6.61 12.84 12.43
N MET A 288 -6.78 13.82 11.53
CA MET A 288 -7.95 13.91 10.66
C MET A 288 -8.13 12.64 9.81
N ALA A 289 -7.05 12.18 9.17
CA ALA A 289 -7.09 10.97 8.35
C ALA A 289 -7.43 9.73 9.20
N VAL A 290 -6.84 9.61 10.38
CA VAL A 290 -7.07 8.49 11.32
C VAL A 290 -8.52 8.49 11.83
N GLN A 291 -9.07 9.65 12.19
CA GLN A 291 -10.47 9.78 12.57
C GLN A 291 -11.38 9.31 11.43
N ARG A 292 -11.08 9.74 10.20
CA ARG A 292 -11.87 9.40 9.02
C ARG A 292 -11.80 7.91 8.70
N CYS A 293 -10.59 7.34 8.69
CA CYS A 293 -10.37 5.90 8.51
C CYS A 293 -11.07 5.07 9.59
N GLY A 294 -11.03 5.53 10.84
CA GLY A 294 -11.72 4.89 11.96
C GLY A 294 -13.23 4.82 11.77
N GLN A 295 -13.85 5.88 11.25
CA GLN A 295 -15.27 5.88 10.89
C GLN A 295 -15.59 4.91 9.75
N ALA A 296 -14.75 4.91 8.70
CA ALA A 296 -14.94 4.06 7.53
C ALA A 296 -14.83 2.57 7.87
N MET A 297 -13.78 2.15 8.60
CA MET A 297 -13.59 0.75 9.01
C MET A 297 -14.69 0.28 9.98
N SER A 298 -15.12 1.13 10.92
CA SER A 298 -16.20 0.79 11.86
C SER A 298 -17.53 0.59 11.14
N ARG A 299 -17.82 1.44 10.14
CA ARG A 299 -19.01 1.28 9.28
C ARG A 299 -18.93 -0.01 8.47
N ALA A 300 -17.78 -0.34 7.90
CA ALA A 300 -17.59 -1.57 7.16
C ALA A 300 -17.81 -2.82 8.03
N GLY A 301 -17.22 -2.85 9.24
CA GLY A 301 -17.42 -3.95 10.19
C GLY A 301 -18.89 -4.09 10.63
N GLY A 302 -19.57 -2.98 10.93
CA GLY A 302 -21.00 -2.99 11.25
C GLY A 302 -21.88 -3.45 10.09
N LEU A 303 -21.56 -3.03 8.87
CA LEU A 303 -22.29 -3.44 7.66
C LEU A 303 -22.13 -4.93 7.37
N ALA A 304 -20.91 -5.48 7.55
CA ALA A 304 -20.66 -6.92 7.47
C ALA A 304 -21.51 -7.70 8.49
N ALA A 305 -21.56 -7.22 9.75
CA ALA A 305 -22.35 -7.84 10.81
C ALA A 305 -23.86 -7.80 10.54
N GLU A 306 -24.37 -6.70 10.00
CA GLU A 306 -25.81 -6.50 9.76
C GLU A 306 -26.32 -7.13 8.46
N ARG A 307 -25.50 -7.14 7.40
CA ARG A 307 -25.93 -7.44 6.04
C ARG A 307 -25.06 -8.47 5.30
N GLY A 308 -24.05 -9.02 5.96
CA GLY A 308 -23.07 -9.93 5.36
C GLY A 308 -21.95 -9.18 4.65
N VAL A 309 -20.87 -9.90 4.35
CA VAL A 309 -19.64 -9.32 3.78
C VAL A 309 -19.84 -8.73 2.39
N ASP A 310 -20.76 -9.26 1.58
CA ASP A 310 -21.08 -8.74 0.23
C ASP A 310 -21.58 -7.29 0.25
N ALA A 311 -22.09 -6.82 1.38
CA ALA A 311 -22.51 -5.44 1.54
C ALA A 311 -21.31 -4.48 1.72
N VAL A 312 -20.09 -4.97 1.92
CA VAL A 312 -18.87 -4.18 2.09
C VAL A 312 -18.11 -4.12 0.76
N PRO A 313 -18.19 -3.02 -0.01
CA PRO A 313 -17.48 -2.89 -1.28
C PRO A 313 -15.97 -3.02 -1.06
N GLY A 314 -15.29 -3.81 -1.89
CA GLY A 314 -13.85 -4.03 -1.74
C GLY A 314 -13.45 -4.95 -0.58
N GLY A 315 -14.40 -5.38 0.25
CA GLY A 315 -14.16 -6.20 1.44
C GLY A 315 -13.14 -5.57 2.38
N TRP A 316 -12.20 -6.38 2.86
CA TRP A 316 -11.11 -5.96 3.75
C TRP A 316 -9.76 -5.79 3.04
N THR A 317 -9.79 -5.57 1.73
CA THR A 317 -8.58 -5.42 0.90
C THR A 317 -7.87 -4.08 1.14
N LEU A 318 -6.60 -3.98 0.73
CA LEU A 318 -5.79 -2.79 0.95
C LEU A 318 -6.26 -1.61 0.10
N CYS A 319 -6.33 -1.79 -1.22
CA CYS A 319 -6.44 -0.69 -2.17
C CYS A 319 -7.83 -0.05 -2.19
N HIS A 320 -8.88 -0.88 -2.27
CA HIS A 320 -10.27 -0.46 -2.46
C HIS A 320 -11.22 -0.91 -1.33
N GLY A 321 -10.70 -1.55 -0.28
CA GLY A 321 -11.48 -2.07 0.84
C GLY A 321 -11.18 -1.39 2.17
N ALA A 322 -11.78 -1.92 3.24
CA ALA A 322 -11.58 -1.45 4.61
C ALA A 322 -10.21 -1.87 5.20
N GLY A 323 -9.40 -2.64 4.48
CA GLY A 323 -8.05 -3.01 4.91
C GLY A 323 -7.11 -1.81 4.94
N GLY A 324 -7.17 -0.93 3.95
CA GLY A 324 -6.36 0.30 3.91
C GLY A 324 -6.65 1.26 5.06
N THR A 325 -7.94 1.45 5.39
CA THR A 325 -8.35 2.28 6.53
C THR A 325 -7.95 1.65 7.86
N SER A 326 -8.20 0.34 8.03
CA SER A 326 -7.82 -0.40 9.25
C SER A 326 -6.32 -0.38 9.48
N GLY A 327 -5.52 -0.64 8.44
CA GLY A 327 -4.06 -0.60 8.51
C GLY A 327 -3.51 0.79 8.83
N THR A 328 -4.17 1.86 8.34
CA THR A 328 -3.76 3.25 8.66
C THR A 328 -4.06 3.59 10.12
N VAL A 329 -5.20 3.17 10.65
CA VAL A 329 -5.52 3.34 12.07
C VAL A 329 -4.58 2.52 12.95
N ALA A 330 -4.23 1.30 12.54
CA ALA A 330 -3.26 0.47 13.24
C ALA A 330 -1.85 1.10 13.26
N LEU A 331 -1.41 1.65 12.12
CA LEU A 331 -0.16 2.42 12.05
C LEU A 331 -0.19 3.61 13.02
N ALA A 332 -1.30 4.32 13.12
CA ALA A 332 -1.44 5.43 14.05
C ALA A 332 -1.34 5.02 15.52
N ALA A 333 -1.74 3.79 15.87
CA ALA A 333 -1.54 3.26 17.21
C ALA A 333 -0.05 3.28 17.60
N ASP A 334 0.81 2.88 16.66
CA ASP A 334 2.25 2.79 16.84
C ASP A 334 2.87 4.22 16.88
N VAL A 335 2.49 5.08 15.92
CA VAL A 335 3.05 6.45 15.78
C VAL A 335 2.61 7.40 16.89
N PHE A 336 1.35 7.33 17.32
CA PHE A 336 0.82 8.19 18.38
C PHE A 336 1.01 7.61 19.77
N GLY A 337 1.35 6.33 19.89
CA GLY A 337 1.43 5.63 21.18
C GLY A 337 0.05 5.45 21.83
N VAL A 338 -0.97 5.15 21.02
CA VAL A 338 -2.38 4.99 21.46
C VAL A 338 -2.89 3.60 21.04
N PRO A 339 -2.68 2.56 21.88
CA PRO A 339 -3.01 1.17 21.56
C PRO A 339 -4.48 0.95 21.16
N GLU A 340 -5.39 1.77 21.68
CA GLU A 340 -6.84 1.68 21.43
C GLU A 340 -7.20 1.86 19.95
N HIS A 341 -6.34 2.51 19.16
CA HIS A 341 -6.51 2.56 17.71
C HIS A 341 -6.44 1.16 17.09
N ARG A 342 -5.45 0.35 17.49
CA ARG A 342 -5.31 -1.03 17.00
C ARG A 342 -6.42 -1.92 17.52
N GLU A 343 -6.80 -1.79 18.79
CA GLU A 343 -7.91 -2.57 19.36
C GLU A 343 -9.22 -2.36 18.59
N ARG A 344 -9.53 -1.10 18.22
CA ARG A 344 -10.71 -0.79 17.40
C ARG A 344 -10.62 -1.36 15.99
N ALA A 345 -9.44 -1.30 15.37
CA ALA A 345 -9.22 -1.87 14.05
C ALA A 345 -9.34 -3.41 14.08
N LEU A 346 -8.82 -4.04 15.13
CA LEU A 346 -8.95 -5.48 15.37
C LEU A 346 -10.42 -5.88 15.54
N SER A 347 -11.19 -5.17 16.37
CA SER A 347 -12.61 -5.50 16.58
C SER A 347 -13.47 -5.31 15.32
N ALA A 348 -13.17 -4.29 14.51
CA ALA A 348 -13.81 -4.09 13.20
C ALA A 348 -13.50 -5.24 12.23
N ALA A 349 -12.23 -5.67 12.17
CA ALA A 349 -11.81 -6.82 11.36
C ALA A 349 -12.41 -8.13 11.88
N ALA A 350 -12.46 -8.33 13.20
CA ALA A 350 -13.08 -9.47 13.84
C ALA A 350 -14.58 -9.58 13.50
N SER A 351 -15.27 -8.44 13.44
CA SER A 351 -16.67 -8.37 12.98
C SER A 351 -16.82 -8.80 11.52
N PHE A 352 -15.92 -8.35 10.64
CA PHE A 352 -15.91 -8.80 9.24
C PHE A 352 -15.65 -10.30 9.11
N VAL A 353 -14.59 -10.83 9.70
CA VAL A 353 -14.20 -12.24 9.53
C VAL A 353 -15.19 -13.22 10.14
N ARG A 354 -15.92 -12.83 11.20
CA ARG A 354 -17.00 -13.65 11.80
C ARG A 354 -18.25 -13.70 10.92
N SER A 355 -18.47 -12.68 10.09
CA SER A 355 -19.56 -12.63 9.12
C SER A 355 -19.17 -13.19 7.75
N ALA A 356 -17.88 -13.42 7.51
CA ALA A 356 -17.36 -13.91 6.25
C ALA A 356 -17.56 -15.43 6.10
N PRO A 357 -17.72 -15.93 4.86
CA PRO A 357 -17.63 -17.35 4.58
C PRO A 357 -16.32 -17.96 5.10
N VAL A 358 -16.34 -19.26 5.40
CA VAL A 358 -15.14 -19.98 5.85
C VAL A 358 -14.04 -19.91 4.80
N ASP A 359 -14.41 -20.07 3.52
CA ASP A 359 -13.47 -20.00 2.41
C ASP A 359 -13.21 -18.54 2.00
N PRO A 360 -11.95 -18.05 2.07
CA PRO A 360 -11.61 -16.71 1.63
C PRO A 360 -11.77 -16.44 0.13
N GLU A 361 -11.97 -17.49 -0.68
CA GLU A 361 -12.25 -17.34 -2.11
C GLU A 361 -13.60 -16.63 -2.35
N ASP A 362 -14.54 -16.80 -1.43
CA ASP A 362 -15.86 -16.15 -1.44
C ASP A 362 -15.86 -14.76 -0.79
N TRP A 363 -14.69 -14.24 -0.37
CA TRP A 363 -14.64 -12.92 0.25
C TRP A 363 -14.66 -11.82 -0.81
N PRO A 364 -15.33 -10.69 -0.54
CA PRO A 364 -15.29 -9.56 -1.46
C PRO A 364 -13.86 -9.07 -1.66
N CYS A 365 -13.50 -8.81 -2.92
CA CYS A 365 -12.21 -8.29 -3.31
C CYS A 365 -12.32 -6.85 -3.84
N GLY A 366 -11.18 -6.20 -4.08
CA GLY A 366 -11.07 -4.83 -4.57
C GLY A 366 -11.53 -4.63 -6.02
N LEU A 367 -11.92 -5.70 -6.72
CA LEU A 367 -12.36 -5.69 -8.11
C LEU A 367 -13.81 -6.18 -8.21
N GLN A 368 -14.65 -5.41 -8.90
CA GLN A 368 -16.04 -5.80 -9.08
C GLN A 368 -16.16 -7.02 -10.02
N GLY A 369 -16.70 -8.13 -9.51
CA GLY A 369 -16.92 -9.36 -10.27
C GLY A 369 -15.68 -10.22 -10.50
N ALA A 370 -14.66 -10.06 -9.64
CA ALA A 370 -13.39 -10.80 -9.69
C ALA A 370 -13.19 -11.62 -8.42
N ASP A 371 -14.19 -12.45 -8.10
CA ASP A 371 -14.20 -13.30 -6.90
C ASP A 371 -12.93 -14.16 -6.83
N GLY A 372 -12.43 -14.44 -5.62
CA GLY A 372 -11.20 -15.22 -5.44
C GLY A 372 -9.89 -14.55 -5.87
N ASP A 373 -9.85 -13.22 -6.03
CA ASP A 373 -8.59 -12.50 -6.28
C ASP A 373 -7.58 -12.74 -5.14
N VAL A 374 -6.40 -13.27 -5.48
CA VAL A 374 -5.34 -13.62 -4.54
C VAL A 374 -4.25 -12.56 -4.39
N SER A 375 -4.37 -11.43 -5.07
CA SER A 375 -3.34 -10.40 -5.12
C SER A 375 -3.09 -9.65 -3.81
N LEU A 376 -1.97 -8.92 -3.77
CA LEU A 376 -1.58 -8.13 -2.61
C LEU A 376 -2.44 -6.90 -2.40
N LEU A 377 -2.86 -6.19 -3.46
CA LEU A 377 -3.52 -4.88 -3.30
C LEU A 377 -5.04 -4.97 -3.40
N ASN A 378 -5.57 -5.90 -4.19
CA ASN A 378 -7.01 -6.09 -4.36
C ASN A 378 -7.52 -7.41 -3.77
N GLY A 379 -6.64 -8.31 -3.32
CA GLY A 379 -7.01 -9.68 -3.03
C GLY A 379 -6.70 -10.13 -1.60
N VAL A 380 -6.82 -11.44 -1.41
CA VAL A 380 -6.69 -12.08 -0.10
C VAL A 380 -5.28 -12.02 0.49
N ALA A 381 -4.22 -11.88 -0.33
CA ALA A 381 -2.87 -11.71 0.20
C ALA A 381 -2.73 -10.39 0.97
N GLY A 382 -3.31 -9.31 0.45
CA GLY A 382 -3.37 -8.03 1.15
C GLY A 382 -4.20 -8.10 2.42
N THR A 383 -5.38 -8.71 2.32
CA THR A 383 -6.26 -8.93 3.47
C THR A 383 -5.53 -9.68 4.57
N ALA A 384 -4.86 -10.80 4.26
CA ALA A 384 -4.11 -11.60 5.22
C ALA A 384 -3.00 -10.80 5.92
N MET A 385 -2.24 -10.00 5.16
CA MET A 385 -1.21 -9.12 5.73
C MET A 385 -1.80 -8.11 6.73
N VAL A 386 -2.93 -7.48 6.41
CA VAL A 386 -3.59 -6.54 7.31
C VAL A 386 -4.12 -7.26 8.55
N LEU A 387 -4.80 -8.39 8.39
CA LEU A 387 -5.32 -9.18 9.53
C LEU A 387 -4.19 -9.63 10.47
N ALA A 388 -3.09 -10.14 9.91
CA ALA A 388 -1.93 -10.54 10.68
C ALA A 388 -1.28 -9.36 11.41
N ASP A 389 -1.18 -8.18 10.77
CA ASP A 389 -0.64 -6.97 11.42
C ASP A 389 -1.51 -6.53 12.62
N LEU A 390 -2.83 -6.58 12.47
CA LEU A 390 -3.78 -6.22 13.52
C LEU A 390 -3.68 -7.16 14.72
N ALA A 391 -3.65 -8.47 14.47
CA ALA A 391 -3.69 -9.48 15.52
C ALA A 391 -2.33 -9.81 16.14
N LEU A 392 -1.25 -9.70 15.36
CA LEU A 392 0.12 -10.04 15.74
C LEU A 392 1.06 -8.85 15.48
N PRO A 393 0.88 -7.72 16.19
CA PRO A 393 1.67 -6.52 15.96
C PRO A 393 3.17 -6.80 16.18
N GLY A 394 3.93 -6.57 15.13
CA GLY A 394 5.39 -6.71 15.08
C GLY A 394 5.85 -7.95 14.33
N SER A 395 4.95 -8.91 14.09
CA SER A 395 5.29 -10.16 13.41
C SER A 395 5.32 -10.03 11.89
N VAL A 396 4.55 -9.10 11.33
CA VAL A 396 4.58 -8.73 9.90
C VAL A 396 4.83 -7.22 9.75
N PRO A 397 5.41 -6.79 8.62
CA PRO A 397 5.53 -5.37 8.31
C PRO A 397 4.17 -4.73 8.00
N SER A 398 4.05 -3.44 8.26
CA SER A 398 2.86 -2.67 7.90
C SER A 398 2.70 -2.60 6.37
N LEU A 399 1.62 -3.19 5.85
CA LEU A 399 1.35 -3.21 4.41
C LEU A 399 0.97 -1.83 3.86
N VAL A 400 0.36 -0.93 4.67
CA VAL A 400 -0.03 0.41 4.20
C VAL A 400 1.15 1.26 3.74
N LEU A 401 2.36 0.93 4.21
CA LEU A 401 3.63 1.51 3.79
C LEU A 401 4.56 0.46 3.16
N LEU A 402 4.05 -0.66 2.63
CA LEU A 402 4.85 -1.70 1.96
C LEU A 402 6.08 -2.18 2.76
N GLY A 403 5.99 -2.14 4.10
CA GLY A 403 7.09 -2.46 5.02
C GLY A 403 8.23 -1.43 5.10
N LEU A 404 7.98 -0.19 4.67
CA LEU A 404 8.88 0.97 4.72
C LEU A 404 8.45 2.00 5.79
N GLY A 405 8.07 1.51 6.96
CA GLY A 405 7.62 2.32 8.10
C GLY A 405 6.95 1.44 9.15
N GLY A 406 6.30 2.07 10.14
CA GLY A 406 5.68 1.35 11.24
C GLY A 406 6.71 0.97 12.30
N THR A 407 7.35 2.00 12.87
CA THR A 407 8.23 1.86 14.03
C THR A 407 7.52 1.01 15.10
N ARG A 408 8.10 -0.13 15.42
CA ARG A 408 7.74 -0.98 16.56
C ARG A 408 9.00 -1.31 17.33
#